data_AF-A0A3S4C897-F1
#
_entry.id   AF-A0A3S4C897-F1
#
_cell.length_a   1.000
_cell.length_b   1.000
_cell.length_c   1.000
_cell.angle_alpha   90.00
_cell.angle_beta   90.00
_cell.angle_gamma   90.00
#
_symmetry.space_group_name_H-M   'P 1'
#
loop_
_entity.id
_entity.type
_entity.pdbx_description
1 polymer ?
#
loop_
_entity_poly.entity_id
_entity_poly.type
_entity_poly.pdbx_seq_one_letter_code
_entity_poly.pdbx_strand_id
1 'polypeptide(L)'
;MTFRQDIHSSGIPVLCFPCEARRRGVCGALDPDNLVGLAKTCSRRRIESGMELTGEAQNVDSYSNVLSGVVKLSKSLSDGRQQIVGLQFAPDFLGRPFKVESSINAEAATAVTLCSFPRAAVERMMKASREFEHRLLKQTLNELDEAREWMVTLGRKTAPEKVATFLLMMARNIDSSLDAASGSASFDLPLTRVEMSDFLGITNETVSRQLTRLRADGVIRIENARHVTVDSISRLEKRCGGGRERP
;
A
#
# COMPACT_ATOMS: atom_id res chain seq x y z
N MET A 1 38.37 12.04 7.51
CA MET A 1 37.82 10.67 7.40
C MET A 1 37.10 10.56 6.08
N THR A 2 37.76 9.91 5.13
CA THR A 2 37.41 9.86 3.71
C THR A 2 36.27 8.86 3.51
N PHE A 3 35.11 9.31 3.05
CA PHE A 3 34.02 8.42 2.63
C PHE A 3 34.51 7.59 1.43
N ARG A 4 34.63 6.27 1.60
CA ARG A 4 34.81 5.34 0.49
C ARG A 4 33.59 5.46 -0.42
N GLN A 5 33.78 5.99 -1.62
CA GLN A 5 32.80 5.90 -2.69
C GLN A 5 32.75 4.45 -3.16
N ASP A 6 31.69 3.75 -2.79
CA ASP A 6 31.35 2.47 -3.41
C ASP A 6 31.02 2.71 -4.89
N ILE A 7 31.72 2.01 -5.78
CA ILE A 7 31.65 2.12 -7.25
C ILE A 7 30.21 1.88 -7.79
N HIS A 8 29.31 1.33 -6.98
CA HIS A 8 27.89 1.13 -7.31
C HIS A 8 26.96 2.32 -6.96
N SER A 9 27.49 3.41 -6.39
CA SER A 9 26.72 4.59 -5.97
C SER A 9 26.96 5.84 -6.82
N SER A 10 27.94 5.82 -7.72
CA SER A 10 28.22 6.95 -8.62
C SER A 10 27.09 7.12 -9.63
N GLY A 11 26.38 8.25 -9.57
CA GLY A 11 25.33 8.61 -10.53
C GLY A 11 23.88 8.48 -10.01
N ILE A 12 23.65 7.96 -8.81
CA ILE A 12 22.30 7.94 -8.22
C ILE A 12 21.95 9.33 -7.66
N PRO A 13 20.80 9.92 -8.02
CA PRO A 13 20.34 11.18 -7.43
C PRO A 13 20.22 11.10 -5.91
N VAL A 14 20.64 12.15 -5.19
CA VAL A 14 20.63 12.21 -3.71
C VAL A 14 19.25 11.84 -3.13
N LEU A 15 18.17 12.29 -3.76
CA LEU A 15 16.80 11.99 -3.33
C LEU A 15 16.39 10.51 -3.52
N CYS A 16 17.02 9.81 -4.45
CA CYS A 16 16.75 8.40 -4.76
C CYS A 16 17.62 7.43 -3.95
N PHE A 17 18.74 7.91 -3.40
CA PHE A 17 19.71 7.07 -2.68
C PHE A 17 19.10 6.39 -1.43
N PRO A 18 18.42 7.10 -0.51
CA PRO A 18 17.79 6.48 0.67
C PRO A 18 16.35 6.01 0.40
N CYS A 19 15.89 6.00 -0.85
CA CYS A 19 14.49 5.76 -1.17
C CYS A 19 14.17 4.25 -1.13
N GLU A 20 13.46 3.78 -0.10
CA GLU A 20 12.99 2.39 -0.02
C GLU A 20 12.08 2.01 -1.19
N ALA A 21 11.29 2.96 -1.71
CA ALA A 21 10.47 2.73 -2.90
C ALA A 21 11.28 2.48 -4.17
N ARG A 22 12.55 2.91 -4.23
CA ARG A 22 13.48 2.48 -5.27
C ARG A 22 13.94 1.04 -5.05
N ARG A 23 14.26 0.66 -3.82
CA ARG A 23 14.78 -0.70 -3.53
C ARG A 23 13.74 -1.78 -3.78
N ARG A 24 12.49 -1.52 -3.38
CA ARG A 24 11.40 -2.51 -3.39
C ARG A 24 10.37 -2.28 -4.51
N GLY A 25 10.30 -1.10 -5.11
CA GLY A 25 9.34 -0.73 -6.16
C GLY A 25 9.93 -0.64 -7.57
N VAL A 26 9.18 -0.02 -8.48
CA VAL A 26 9.51 0.03 -9.92
C VAL A 26 10.77 0.83 -10.25
N CYS A 27 11.11 1.85 -9.45
CA CYS A 27 12.28 2.69 -9.71
C CYS A 27 13.61 1.94 -9.56
N GLY A 28 13.62 0.77 -8.92
CA GLY A 28 14.82 -0.07 -8.82
C GLY A 28 15.23 -0.75 -10.12
N ALA A 29 14.38 -0.70 -11.16
CA ALA A 29 14.68 -1.20 -12.50
C ALA A 29 15.49 -0.24 -13.37
N LEU A 30 15.75 0.97 -12.86
CA LEU A 30 16.37 2.02 -13.64
C LEU A 30 17.87 2.03 -13.39
N ASP A 31 18.62 2.07 -14.48
CA ASP A 31 20.02 2.45 -14.47
C ASP A 31 20.21 3.90 -13.96
N PRO A 32 21.43 4.29 -13.55
CA PRO A 32 21.69 5.63 -13.03
C PRO A 32 21.25 6.77 -13.96
N ASP A 33 21.43 6.63 -15.28
CA ASP A 33 21.12 7.70 -16.24
C ASP A 33 19.61 7.93 -16.37
N ASN A 34 18.84 6.84 -16.51
CA ASN A 34 17.39 6.88 -16.52
C ASN A 34 16.83 7.37 -15.19
N LEU A 35 17.46 7.00 -14.07
CA LEU A 35 17.07 7.48 -12.74
C LEU A 35 17.34 8.98 -12.55
N VAL A 36 18.45 9.51 -13.08
CA VAL A 36 18.73 10.95 -13.13
C VAL A 36 17.70 11.67 -13.98
N GLY A 37 17.35 11.12 -15.15
CA GLY A 37 16.30 11.65 -16.01
C GLY A 37 14.94 11.72 -15.30
N LEU A 38 14.57 10.65 -14.59
CA LEU A 38 13.35 10.60 -13.81
C LEU A 38 13.36 11.62 -12.66
N ALA A 39 14.45 11.65 -11.89
CA ALA A 39 14.61 12.53 -10.74
C ALA A 39 14.47 14.02 -11.10
N LYS A 40 14.94 14.42 -12.29
CA LYS A 40 14.77 15.80 -12.81
C LYS A 40 13.32 16.20 -13.06
N THR A 41 12.43 15.23 -13.27
CA THR A 41 11.01 15.46 -13.58
C THR A 41 10.08 15.08 -12.43
N CYS A 42 10.59 14.39 -11.41
CA CYS A 42 9.79 13.97 -10.28
C CYS A 42 9.53 15.11 -9.31
N SER A 43 8.40 15.05 -8.61
CA SER A 43 8.11 15.93 -7.47
C SER A 43 7.74 15.11 -6.26
N ARG A 44 8.30 15.45 -5.11
CA ARG A 44 7.91 14.85 -3.83
C ARG A 44 6.78 15.67 -3.22
N ARG A 45 5.65 15.03 -2.93
CA ARG A 45 4.48 15.69 -2.36
C ARG A 45 4.06 15.01 -1.07
N ARG A 46 3.68 15.81 -0.09
CA ARG A 46 3.01 15.34 1.12
C ARG A 46 1.54 15.68 1.00
N ILE A 47 0.69 14.68 1.22
CA ILE A 47 -0.76 14.77 1.15
C ILE A 47 -1.29 14.45 2.54
N GLU A 48 -2.10 15.33 3.10
CA GLU A 48 -2.69 15.12 4.43
C GLU A 48 -3.85 14.12 4.37
N SER A 49 -4.14 13.49 5.51
CA SER A 49 -5.24 12.52 5.63
C SER A 49 -6.58 13.14 5.22
N GLY A 50 -7.37 12.38 4.47
CA GLY A 50 -8.68 12.79 3.95
C GLY A 50 -8.63 13.55 2.62
N MET A 51 -7.43 13.89 2.12
CA MET A 51 -7.29 14.60 0.86
C MET A 51 -7.31 13.65 -0.34
N GLU A 52 -7.99 14.07 -1.40
CA GLU A 52 -8.06 13.36 -2.67
C GLU A 52 -6.72 13.49 -3.44
N LEU A 53 -6.23 12.37 -3.98
CA LEU A 53 -5.04 12.30 -4.84
C LEU A 53 -5.43 12.34 -6.32
N THR A 54 -6.47 11.61 -6.69
CA THR A 54 -6.99 11.49 -8.05
C THR A 54 -8.46 11.08 -7.97
N GLY A 55 -9.32 11.84 -8.63
CA GLY A 55 -10.75 11.52 -8.70
C GLY A 55 -11.11 10.60 -9.87
N GLU A 56 -12.25 9.95 -9.76
CA GLU A 56 -12.89 9.17 -10.81
C GLU A 56 -13.22 10.06 -12.02
N ALA A 57 -13.02 9.52 -13.22
CA ALA A 57 -13.14 10.22 -14.50
C ALA A 57 -12.22 11.45 -14.71
N GLN A 58 -11.21 11.65 -13.85
CA GLN A 58 -10.18 12.66 -14.09
C GLN A 58 -9.11 12.13 -15.06
N ASN A 59 -8.61 13.02 -15.92
CA ASN A 59 -7.46 12.75 -16.77
C ASN A 59 -6.22 12.46 -15.90
N VAL A 60 -5.52 11.38 -16.22
CA VAL A 60 -4.31 10.99 -15.50
C VAL A 60 -3.10 11.67 -16.14
N ASP A 61 -2.70 12.81 -15.57
CA ASP A 61 -1.54 13.59 -16.02
C ASP A 61 -0.23 13.18 -15.32
N SER A 62 -0.34 12.45 -14.22
CA SER A 62 0.81 11.98 -13.43
C SER A 62 0.56 10.62 -12.79
N TYR A 63 1.65 9.90 -12.54
CA TYR A 63 1.68 8.69 -11.73
C TYR A 63 2.48 8.95 -10.47
N SER A 64 2.36 8.12 -9.44
CA SER A 64 3.14 8.29 -8.21
C SER A 64 3.59 6.99 -7.60
N ASN A 65 4.76 6.96 -6.96
CA ASN A 65 5.07 5.91 -5.99
C ASN A 65 4.71 6.38 -4.58
N VAL A 66 4.09 5.50 -3.80
CA VAL A 66 3.91 5.71 -2.36
C VAL A 66 5.26 5.55 -1.67
N LEU A 67 5.72 6.61 -1.01
CA LEU A 67 6.95 6.60 -0.21
C LEU A 67 6.66 6.28 1.26
N SER A 68 5.50 6.70 1.76
CA SER A 68 5.04 6.42 3.13
C SER A 68 3.54 6.68 3.24
N GLY A 69 2.89 6.07 4.24
CA GLY A 69 1.46 6.22 4.49
C GLY A 69 0.62 5.24 3.69
N VAL A 70 -0.71 5.39 3.80
CA VAL A 70 -1.70 4.51 3.16
C VAL A 70 -2.64 5.33 2.30
N VAL A 71 -2.84 4.88 1.07
CA VAL A 71 -3.87 5.41 0.15
C VAL A 71 -5.01 4.41 0.09
N LYS A 72 -6.25 4.88 0.24
CA LYS A 72 -7.44 4.06 0.01
C LYS A 72 -7.97 4.30 -1.39
N LEU A 73 -8.38 3.21 -2.03
CA LEU A 73 -8.97 3.19 -3.35
C LEU A 73 -10.47 2.91 -3.20
N SER A 74 -11.34 3.79 -3.70
CA SER A 74 -12.78 3.61 -3.63
C SER A 74 -13.47 3.74 -4.98
N LYS A 75 -14.63 3.09 -5.11
CA LYS A 75 -15.55 3.27 -6.21
C LYS A 75 -16.84 3.92 -5.75
N SER A 76 -17.34 4.84 -6.58
CA SER A 76 -18.66 5.41 -6.44
C SER A 76 -19.71 4.47 -7.03
N LEU A 77 -20.82 4.30 -6.32
CA LEU A 77 -22.01 3.63 -6.82
C LEU A 77 -23.00 4.68 -7.34
N SER A 78 -23.91 4.26 -8.24
CA SER A 78 -24.93 5.14 -8.83
C SER A 78 -25.90 5.73 -7.80
N ASP A 79 -26.03 5.12 -6.63
CA ASP A 79 -26.86 5.58 -5.52
C ASP A 79 -26.10 6.51 -4.55
N GLY A 80 -24.87 6.92 -4.90
CA GLY A 80 -24.04 7.81 -4.10
C GLY A 80 -23.24 7.13 -2.99
N ARG A 81 -23.42 5.81 -2.79
CA ARG A 81 -22.55 5.06 -1.87
C ARG A 81 -21.13 4.99 -2.42
N GLN A 82 -20.18 4.86 -1.52
CA GLN A 82 -18.78 4.57 -1.83
C GLN A 82 -18.45 3.18 -1.31
N GLN A 83 -17.57 2.48 -2.02
CA GLN A 83 -17.01 1.21 -1.57
C GLN A 83 -15.49 1.29 -1.68
N ILE A 84 -14.78 1.13 -0.56
CA ILE A 84 -13.32 0.94 -0.56
C ILE A 84 -13.05 -0.44 -1.18
N VAL A 85 -12.31 -0.44 -2.29
CA VAL A 85 -11.98 -1.63 -3.08
C VAL A 85 -10.53 -2.07 -2.94
N GLY A 86 -9.68 -1.24 -2.33
CA GLY A 86 -8.28 -1.56 -2.11
C GLY A 86 -7.57 -0.55 -1.23
N LEU A 87 -6.40 -0.95 -0.74
CA LEU A 87 -5.43 -0.10 -0.06
C LEU A 87 -4.10 -0.19 -0.79
N GLN A 88 -3.34 0.89 -0.78
CA GLN A 88 -2.03 1.00 -1.39
C GLN A 88 -1.04 1.49 -0.34
N PHE A 89 0.09 0.81 -0.25
CA PHE A 89 1.14 1.03 0.76
C PHE A 89 2.44 1.40 0.06
N ALA A 90 3.46 1.81 0.82
CA ALA A 90 4.80 1.93 0.23
C ALA A 90 5.35 0.51 -0.05
N PRO A 91 5.89 0.22 -1.25
CA PRO A 91 6.33 1.14 -2.30
C PRO A 91 5.42 1.17 -3.55
N ASP A 92 4.11 0.98 -3.39
CA ASP A 92 3.19 0.76 -4.50
C ASP A 92 3.17 1.93 -5.50
N PHE A 93 2.84 1.59 -6.75
CA PHE A 93 2.79 2.47 -7.90
C PHE A 93 1.33 2.84 -8.13
N LEU A 94 1.00 4.08 -7.81
CA LEU A 94 -0.31 4.66 -8.04
C LEU A 94 -0.42 5.09 -9.50
N GLY A 95 -1.27 4.37 -10.23
CA GLY A 95 -1.64 4.72 -11.59
C GLY A 95 -1.84 3.50 -12.46
N ARG A 96 -2.54 3.70 -13.57
CA ARG A 96 -2.74 2.66 -14.59
C ARG A 96 -2.15 3.15 -15.90
N PRO A 97 -0.91 2.75 -16.24
CA PRO A 97 -0.35 3.03 -17.55
C PRO A 97 -1.32 2.59 -18.65
N PHE A 98 -1.32 3.31 -19.78
CA PHE A 98 -2.21 3.09 -20.93
C PHE A 98 -3.69 3.46 -20.73
N LYS A 99 -4.13 3.80 -19.52
CA LYS A 99 -5.46 4.37 -19.29
C LYS A 99 -5.39 5.90 -19.25
N VAL A 100 -6.35 6.54 -19.91
CA VAL A 100 -6.44 8.00 -19.98
C VAL A 100 -7.18 8.56 -18.75
N GLU A 101 -8.22 7.87 -18.31
CA GLU A 101 -9.06 8.26 -17.17
C GLU A 101 -8.95 7.28 -16.01
N SER A 102 -9.01 7.80 -14.79
CA SER A 102 -9.14 6.97 -13.60
C SER A 102 -10.57 6.43 -13.46
N SER A 103 -10.72 5.15 -13.14
CA SER A 103 -12.02 4.52 -12.86
C SER A 103 -12.26 4.28 -11.36
N ILE A 104 -11.41 4.88 -10.51
CA ILE A 104 -11.32 4.66 -9.07
C ILE A 104 -10.89 5.99 -8.44
N ASN A 105 -11.48 6.34 -7.29
CA ASN A 105 -11.04 7.44 -6.46
C ASN A 105 -9.86 7.01 -5.59
N ALA A 106 -8.83 7.84 -5.51
CA ALA A 106 -7.69 7.65 -4.61
C ALA A 106 -7.67 8.76 -3.55
N GLU A 107 -7.70 8.39 -2.27
CA GLU A 107 -7.68 9.32 -1.14
C GLU A 107 -6.63 8.90 -0.11
N ALA A 108 -6.01 9.86 0.55
CA ALA A 108 -5.04 9.62 1.61
C ALA A 108 -5.74 9.12 2.89
N ALA A 109 -5.60 7.83 3.23
CA ALA A 109 -6.15 7.28 4.47
C ALA A 109 -5.33 7.73 5.70
N THR A 110 -4.03 7.96 5.51
CA THR A 110 -3.14 8.61 6.49
C THR A 110 -2.49 9.84 5.86
N ALA A 111 -1.60 10.54 6.58
CA ALA A 111 -0.65 11.41 5.89
C ALA A 111 0.22 10.54 4.95
N VAL A 112 0.30 10.91 3.67
CA VAL A 112 0.99 10.16 2.62
C VAL A 112 2.09 11.01 2.03
N THR A 113 3.25 10.39 1.79
CA THR A 113 4.32 10.99 0.98
C THR A 113 4.41 10.26 -0.35
N LEU A 114 4.41 11.01 -1.45
CA LEU A 114 4.46 10.50 -2.81
C LEU A 114 5.70 11.01 -3.54
N CYS A 115 6.23 10.18 -4.45
CA CYS A 115 7.09 10.62 -5.54
C CYS A 115 6.27 10.60 -6.83
N SER A 116 5.86 11.77 -7.31
CA SER A 116 5.01 11.91 -8.49
C SER A 116 5.83 12.16 -9.74
N PHE A 117 5.41 11.57 -10.86
CA PHE A 117 6.07 11.64 -12.16
C PHE A 117 5.07 12.07 -13.23
N PRO A 118 5.42 12.99 -14.13
CA PRO A 118 4.59 13.29 -15.30
C PRO A 118 4.35 12.02 -16.11
N ARG A 119 3.12 11.81 -16.59
CA ARG A 119 2.77 10.65 -17.41
C ARG A 119 3.73 10.43 -18.58
N ALA A 120 4.05 11.50 -19.31
CA ALA A 120 4.97 11.46 -20.44
C ALA A 120 6.41 11.04 -20.05
N ALA A 121 6.84 11.27 -18.79
CA ALA A 121 8.13 10.78 -18.32
C ALA A 121 8.12 9.27 -18.14
N VAL A 122 7.08 8.72 -17.51
CA VAL A 122 6.91 7.27 -17.32
C VAL A 122 6.75 6.56 -18.65
N GLU A 123 5.95 7.08 -19.57
CA GLU A 123 5.78 6.50 -20.91
C GLU A 123 7.10 6.48 -21.71
N ARG A 124 7.93 7.53 -21.60
CA ARG A 124 9.27 7.53 -22.21
C ARG A 124 10.17 6.47 -21.60
N MET A 125 10.13 6.28 -20.29
CA MET A 125 10.93 5.26 -19.61
C MET A 125 10.51 3.84 -19.97
N MET A 126 9.21 3.59 -20.12
CA MET A 126 8.71 2.30 -20.60
C MET A 126 9.25 1.96 -21.99
N LYS A 127 9.38 2.96 -22.87
CA LYS A 127 10.01 2.78 -24.18
C LYS A 127 11.53 2.60 -24.11
N ALA A 128 12.19 3.21 -23.13
CA ALA A 128 13.64 3.22 -23.00
C ALA A 128 14.19 2.02 -22.21
N SER A 129 13.43 1.44 -21.27
CA SER A 129 13.86 0.36 -20.39
C SER A 129 12.84 -0.77 -20.32
N ARG A 130 13.21 -1.93 -20.91
CA ARG A 130 12.43 -3.17 -20.81
C ARG A 130 12.32 -3.68 -19.38
N GLU A 131 13.35 -3.48 -18.57
CA GLU A 131 13.31 -3.90 -17.16
C GLU A 131 12.26 -3.10 -16.39
N PHE A 132 12.15 -1.79 -16.66
CA PHE A 132 11.14 -0.94 -16.03
C PHE A 132 9.72 -1.37 -16.41
N GLU A 133 9.46 -1.61 -17.69
CA GLU A 133 8.18 -2.13 -18.16
C GLU A 133 7.85 -3.50 -17.53
N HIS A 134 8.82 -4.41 -17.47
CA HIS A 134 8.63 -5.71 -16.84
C HIS A 134 8.33 -5.62 -15.33
N ARG A 135 8.98 -4.69 -14.60
CA ARG A 135 8.65 -4.47 -13.18
C ARG A 135 7.26 -3.88 -12.99
N LEU A 136 6.83 -2.95 -13.84
CA LEU A 136 5.45 -2.45 -13.84
C LEU A 136 4.45 -3.59 -14.06
N LEU A 137 4.69 -4.46 -15.06
CA LEU A 137 3.83 -5.61 -15.33
C LEU A 137 3.78 -6.57 -14.13
N LYS A 138 4.93 -6.91 -13.55
CA LYS A 138 4.99 -7.79 -12.37
C LYS A 138 4.20 -7.20 -11.20
N GLN A 139 4.31 -5.89 -10.98
CA GLN A 139 3.54 -5.21 -9.95
C GLN A 139 2.04 -5.23 -10.24
N THR A 140 1.61 -4.95 -11.47
CA THR A 140 0.20 -5.05 -11.86
C THR A 140 -0.37 -6.46 -11.67
N LEU A 141 0.43 -7.50 -11.95
CA LEU A 141 0.03 -8.89 -11.71
C LEU A 141 -0.11 -9.20 -10.21
N ASN A 142 0.81 -8.69 -9.38
CA ASN A 142 0.71 -8.82 -7.92
C ASN A 142 -0.57 -8.14 -7.39
N GLU A 143 -0.86 -6.91 -7.82
CA GLU A 143 -2.08 -6.19 -7.44
C GLU A 143 -3.36 -6.95 -7.87
N LEU A 144 -3.33 -7.59 -9.04
CA LEU A 144 -4.43 -8.43 -9.51
C LEU A 144 -4.63 -9.67 -8.63
N ASP A 145 -3.56 -10.33 -8.23
CA ASP A 145 -3.62 -11.49 -7.34
C ASP A 145 -4.06 -11.11 -5.93
N GLU A 146 -3.60 -9.97 -5.41
CA GLU A 146 -4.10 -9.40 -4.15
C GLU A 146 -5.59 -9.09 -4.20
N ALA A 147 -6.09 -8.50 -5.30
CA ALA A 147 -7.51 -8.25 -5.50
C ALA A 147 -8.32 -9.56 -5.53
N ARG A 148 -7.78 -10.64 -6.11
CA ARG A 148 -8.41 -11.96 -6.12
C ARG A 148 -8.48 -12.58 -4.73
N GLU A 149 -7.39 -12.52 -3.96
CA GLU A 149 -7.38 -12.96 -2.56
C GLU A 149 -8.34 -12.14 -1.69
N TRP A 150 -8.48 -10.84 -1.97
CA TRP A 150 -9.46 -10.00 -1.31
C TRP A 150 -10.90 -10.42 -1.63
N MET A 151 -11.20 -10.77 -2.88
CA MET A 151 -12.52 -11.32 -3.25
C MET A 151 -12.85 -12.60 -2.47
N VAL A 152 -11.88 -13.51 -2.28
CA VAL A 152 -12.05 -14.71 -1.45
C VAL A 152 -12.31 -14.34 0.01
N THR A 153 -11.56 -13.38 0.54
CA THR A 153 -11.76 -12.86 1.90
C THR A 153 -13.17 -12.31 2.07
N LEU A 154 -13.67 -11.52 1.14
CA LEU A 154 -15.02 -10.94 1.22
C LEU A 154 -16.12 -11.99 1.07
N GLY A 155 -15.94 -12.96 0.16
CA GLY A 155 -16.99 -13.93 -0.20
C GLY A 155 -17.04 -15.21 0.65
N ARG A 156 -15.96 -15.58 1.34
CA ARG A 156 -15.88 -16.88 2.05
C ARG A 156 -15.44 -16.78 3.51
N LYS A 157 -14.67 -15.77 3.90
CA LYS A 157 -14.23 -15.66 5.31
C LYS A 157 -15.35 -15.15 6.21
N THR A 158 -15.42 -15.72 7.40
CA THR A 158 -16.29 -15.27 8.48
C THR A 158 -15.86 -13.88 8.98
N ALA A 159 -16.75 -13.16 9.68
CA ALA A 159 -16.42 -11.85 10.27
C ALA A 159 -15.12 -11.81 11.11
N PRO A 160 -14.84 -12.76 12.04
CA PRO A 160 -13.56 -12.77 12.75
C PRO A 160 -12.36 -12.95 11.82
N GLU A 161 -12.47 -13.83 10.83
CA GLU A 161 -11.39 -14.10 9.87
C GLU A 161 -11.10 -12.89 8.97
N LYS A 162 -12.14 -12.16 8.56
CA LYS A 162 -12.01 -10.90 7.81
C LYS A 162 -11.22 -9.84 8.60
N VAL A 163 -11.59 -9.62 9.86
CA VAL A 163 -10.91 -8.64 10.74
C VAL A 163 -9.47 -9.07 11.02
N ALA A 164 -9.23 -10.36 11.26
CA ALA A 164 -7.86 -10.87 11.44
C ALA A 164 -7.01 -10.70 10.16
N THR A 165 -7.58 -10.99 8.99
CA THR A 165 -6.91 -10.83 7.69
C THR A 165 -6.55 -9.37 7.43
N PHE A 166 -7.45 -8.44 7.76
CA PHE A 166 -7.18 -7.01 7.67
C PHE A 166 -6.01 -6.58 8.57
N LEU A 167 -6.02 -6.98 9.85
CA LEU A 167 -4.92 -6.64 10.76
C LEU A 167 -3.59 -7.25 10.30
N LEU A 168 -3.61 -8.45 9.75
CA LEU A 168 -2.41 -9.08 9.18
C LEU A 168 -1.89 -8.31 7.98
N MET A 169 -2.78 -7.80 7.12
CA MET A 169 -2.42 -6.91 6.02
C MET A 169 -1.79 -5.60 6.52
N MET A 170 -2.32 -5.00 7.59
CA MET A 170 -1.72 -3.80 8.19
C MET A 170 -0.32 -4.10 8.75
N ALA A 171 -0.20 -5.18 9.52
CA ALA A 171 1.05 -5.59 10.16
C ALA A 171 2.19 -5.87 9.15
N ARG A 172 1.85 -6.32 7.95
CA ARG A 172 2.82 -6.62 6.90
C ARG A 172 3.23 -5.39 6.07
N ASN A 173 2.40 -4.35 6.02
CA ASN A 173 2.57 -3.25 5.05
C ASN A 173 2.78 -1.86 5.66
N ILE A 174 2.25 -1.55 6.85
CA ILE A 174 2.34 -0.19 7.43
C ILE A 174 3.70 0.06 8.08
N ASP A 175 4.30 -0.97 8.67
CA ASP A 175 5.60 -0.84 9.30
C ASP A 175 6.49 -2.04 8.96
N SER A 176 7.70 -1.74 8.49
CA SER A 176 8.73 -2.72 8.20
C SER A 176 9.47 -3.20 9.45
N SER A 177 9.22 -2.55 10.59
CA SER A 177 9.64 -3.02 11.92
C SER A 177 8.72 -4.15 12.43
N LEU A 178 8.46 -5.13 11.57
CA LEU A 178 8.30 -6.48 12.06
C LEU A 178 9.58 -6.77 12.84
N ASP A 179 9.48 -6.70 14.15
CA ASP A 179 10.57 -7.11 15.00
C ASP A 179 10.69 -8.63 14.82
N ALA A 180 11.54 -9.03 13.88
CA ALA A 180 11.75 -10.41 13.52
C ALA A 180 12.20 -11.25 14.73
N ALA A 181 12.73 -10.60 15.77
CA ALA A 181 13.10 -11.28 17.01
C ALA A 181 11.89 -11.56 17.92
N SER A 182 10.86 -10.70 17.94
CA SER A 182 9.67 -10.89 18.78
C SER A 182 8.45 -11.43 18.03
N GLY A 183 8.42 -11.36 16.69
CA GLY A 183 7.27 -11.76 15.87
C GLY A 183 6.03 -10.90 16.15
N SER A 184 6.23 -9.67 16.62
CA SER A 184 5.19 -8.69 16.94
C SER A 184 5.19 -7.52 15.96
N ALA A 185 4.08 -6.79 15.89
CA ALA A 185 3.94 -5.61 15.04
C ALA A 185 3.03 -4.59 15.71
N SER A 186 3.40 -3.31 15.69
CA SER A 186 2.58 -2.21 16.18
C SER A 186 2.34 -1.20 15.07
N PHE A 187 1.10 -0.74 14.94
CA PHE A 187 0.73 0.21 13.90
C PHE A 187 -0.54 0.98 14.27
N ASP A 188 -0.66 2.17 13.71
CA ASP A 188 -1.92 2.89 13.70
C ASP A 188 -2.80 2.39 12.55
N LEU A 189 -4.06 2.13 12.86
CA LEU A 189 -5.04 1.76 11.87
C LEU A 189 -5.33 2.95 10.93
N PRO A 190 -5.14 2.77 9.61
CA PRO A 190 -5.32 3.85 8.63
C PRO A 190 -6.80 4.11 8.35
N LEU A 191 -7.68 3.16 8.69
CA LEU A 191 -9.11 3.24 8.49
C LEU A 191 -9.84 3.39 9.81
N THR A 192 -10.85 4.26 9.83
CA THR A 192 -11.86 4.30 10.89
C THR A 192 -12.67 3.01 10.93
N ARG A 193 -13.43 2.78 12.00
CA ARG A 193 -14.28 1.58 12.11
C ARG A 193 -15.37 1.53 11.03
N VAL A 194 -15.88 2.70 10.62
CA VAL A 194 -16.83 2.83 9.51
C VAL A 194 -16.17 2.44 8.19
N GLU A 195 -14.97 2.96 7.91
CA GLU A 195 -14.24 2.58 6.69
C GLU A 195 -13.81 1.10 6.70
N MET A 196 -13.45 0.54 7.85
CA MET A 196 -13.22 -0.91 7.98
C MET A 196 -14.49 -1.70 7.68
N SER A 197 -15.65 -1.21 8.12
CA SER A 197 -16.94 -1.87 7.87
C SER A 197 -17.25 -1.92 6.37
N ASP A 198 -17.01 -0.82 5.68
CA ASP A 198 -17.13 -0.70 4.23
C ASP A 198 -16.14 -1.61 3.51
N PHE A 199 -14.85 -1.53 3.88
CA PHE A 199 -13.79 -2.33 3.28
C PHE A 199 -13.95 -3.85 3.47
N LEU A 200 -14.52 -4.30 4.60
CA LEU A 200 -14.69 -5.72 4.94
C LEU A 200 -16.06 -6.30 4.58
N GLY A 201 -17.03 -5.45 4.20
CA GLY A 201 -18.41 -5.85 3.95
C GLY A 201 -19.07 -6.48 5.18
N ILE A 202 -18.86 -5.89 6.37
CA ILE A 202 -19.49 -6.28 7.64
C ILE A 202 -19.90 -5.02 8.40
N THR A 203 -20.76 -5.10 9.41
CA THR A 203 -21.21 -3.90 10.12
C THR A 203 -20.11 -3.30 11.03
N ASN A 204 -20.19 -1.99 11.30
CA ASN A 204 -19.29 -1.28 12.22
C ASN A 204 -19.28 -1.90 13.64
N GLU A 205 -20.45 -2.30 14.12
CA GLU A 205 -20.61 -3.01 15.41
C GLU A 205 -19.91 -4.37 15.36
N THR A 206 -19.97 -5.05 14.22
CA THR A 206 -19.29 -6.33 14.02
C THR A 206 -17.79 -6.17 14.00
N VAL A 207 -17.24 -5.15 13.33
CA VAL A 207 -15.81 -4.81 13.39
C VAL A 207 -15.37 -4.61 14.84
N SER A 208 -16.09 -3.75 15.58
CA SER A 208 -15.78 -3.42 16.97
C SER A 208 -15.84 -4.65 17.89
N ARG A 209 -16.84 -5.52 17.68
CA ARG A 209 -16.98 -6.79 18.41
C ARG A 209 -15.82 -7.74 18.14
N GLN A 210 -15.39 -7.90 16.88
CA GLN A 210 -14.28 -8.80 16.55
C GLN A 210 -12.94 -8.29 17.07
N LEU A 211 -12.69 -6.97 17.03
CA LEU A 211 -11.48 -6.38 17.63
C LEU A 211 -11.44 -6.62 19.16
N THR A 212 -12.58 -6.43 19.83
CA THR A 212 -12.70 -6.71 21.27
C THR A 212 -12.42 -8.18 21.57
N ARG A 213 -12.90 -9.10 20.73
CA ARG A 213 -12.67 -10.54 20.87
C ARG A 213 -11.19 -10.90 20.67
N LEU A 214 -10.53 -10.38 19.63
CA LEU A 214 -9.11 -10.61 19.41
C LEU A 214 -8.26 -10.09 20.57
N ARG A 215 -8.67 -8.98 21.19
CA ARG A 215 -8.05 -8.44 22.41
C ARG A 215 -8.27 -9.36 23.61
N ALA A 216 -9.49 -9.80 23.85
CA ALA A 216 -9.81 -10.72 24.94
C ALA A 216 -9.07 -12.07 24.82
N ASP A 217 -8.87 -12.53 23.59
CA ASP A 217 -8.10 -13.73 23.28
C ASP A 217 -6.58 -13.50 23.35
N GLY A 218 -6.12 -12.28 23.66
CA GLY A 218 -4.71 -11.90 23.77
C GLY A 218 -3.94 -12.01 22.45
N VAL A 219 -4.62 -11.90 21.30
CA VAL A 219 -3.97 -11.90 19.97
C VAL A 219 -3.45 -10.51 19.63
N ILE A 220 -4.16 -9.48 20.10
CA ILE A 220 -3.79 -8.07 19.93
C ILE A 220 -3.94 -7.31 21.24
N ARG A 221 -3.21 -6.21 21.37
CA ARG A 221 -3.48 -5.11 22.30
C ARG A 221 -3.99 -3.90 21.53
N ILE A 222 -4.90 -3.16 22.16
CA ILE A 222 -5.45 -1.92 21.63
C ILE A 222 -5.11 -0.85 22.65
N GLU A 223 -4.15 0.00 22.33
CA GLU A 223 -3.63 1.02 23.25
C GLU A 223 -4.51 2.28 23.22
N ASN A 224 -5.05 2.61 22.05
CA ASN A 224 -6.06 3.65 21.88
C ASN A 224 -6.99 3.30 20.70
N ALA A 225 -7.87 4.22 20.31
CA ALA A 225 -8.87 3.97 19.25
C ALA A 225 -8.25 3.53 17.90
N ARG A 226 -7.00 3.91 17.61
CA ARG A 226 -6.31 3.63 16.34
C ARG A 226 -5.07 2.76 16.50
N HIS A 227 -4.35 2.84 17.61
CA HIS A 227 -3.10 2.11 17.82
C HIS A 227 -3.35 0.66 18.24
N VAL A 228 -2.84 -0.27 17.44
CA VAL A 228 -2.96 -1.72 17.64
C VAL A 228 -1.58 -2.35 17.65
N THR A 229 -1.36 -3.22 18.63
CA THR A 229 -0.18 -4.09 18.70
C THR A 229 -0.63 -5.52 18.50
N VAL A 230 -0.09 -6.20 17.50
CA VAL A 230 -0.22 -7.65 17.27
C VAL A 230 0.91 -8.32 18.04
N ASP A 231 0.57 -9.03 19.12
CA ASP A 231 1.58 -9.65 19.99
C ASP A 231 2.27 -10.86 19.35
N SER A 232 1.60 -11.51 18.39
CA SER A 232 2.18 -12.63 17.63
C SER A 232 1.54 -12.75 16.26
N ILE A 233 2.34 -12.51 15.21
CA ILE A 233 1.91 -12.65 13.82
C ILE A 233 1.38 -14.07 13.55
N SER A 234 2.07 -15.11 14.02
CA SER A 234 1.63 -16.50 13.82
C SER A 234 0.29 -16.80 14.48
N ARG A 235 -0.01 -16.20 15.64
CA ARG A 235 -1.34 -16.33 16.27
C ARG A 235 -2.42 -15.62 15.47
N LEU A 236 -2.11 -14.45 14.91
CA LEU A 236 -3.03 -13.70 14.05
C LEU A 236 -3.30 -14.44 12.72
N GLU A 237 -2.27 -15.03 12.11
CA GLU A 237 -2.38 -15.85 10.89
C GLU A 237 -3.34 -17.04 11.09
N LYS A 238 -3.24 -17.73 12.24
CA LYS A 238 -4.20 -18.81 12.59
C LYS A 238 -5.65 -18.31 12.67
N ARG A 239 -5.87 -17.03 12.99
CA ARG A 239 -7.22 -16.42 13.03
C ARG A 239 -7.73 -16.02 11.65
N CYS A 240 -6.93 -16.06 10.60
CA CYS A 240 -7.33 -15.69 9.25
C CYS A 240 -8.09 -16.80 8.48
N GLY A 241 -8.32 -17.96 9.09
CA GLY A 241 -9.14 -19.04 8.50
C GLY A 241 -8.40 -20.02 7.58
N GLY A 242 -7.06 -19.99 7.57
CA GLY A 242 -6.28 -20.93 6.77
C GLY A 242 -4.79 -20.82 7.02
N GLY A 243 -4.24 -21.78 7.75
CA GLY A 243 -2.82 -22.09 7.72
C GLY A 243 -2.48 -22.72 6.37
N ARG A 244 -1.84 -21.96 5.50
CA ARG A 244 -0.89 -22.51 4.54
C ARG A 244 0.41 -21.79 4.79
N GLU A 245 1.37 -22.51 5.34
CA GLU A 245 2.79 -22.17 5.16
C GLU A 245 2.98 -21.89 3.67
N ARG A 246 3.43 -20.68 3.33
CA ARG A 246 3.99 -20.44 2.01
C ARG A 246 5.15 -21.43 1.85
N PRO A 247 5.20 -22.26 0.78
CA PRO A 247 6.43 -22.98 0.45
C PRO A 247 7.57 -21.99 0.18
#